data_AF-W8RWG1-F1
#
_entry.id   AF-W8RWG1-F1
#
_cell.length_a   1.000
_cell.length_b   1.000
_cell.length_c   1.000
_cell.angle_alpha   90.00
_cell.angle_beta   90.00
_cell.angle_gamma   90.00
#
_symmetry.space_group_name_H-M   'P 1'
#
loop_
_entity.id
_entity.type
_entity.pdbx_description
1 polymer ?
#
loop_
_entity_poly.entity_id
_entity_poly.type
_entity_poly.pdbx_seq_one_letter_code
_entity_poly.pdbx_strand_id
1 'polypeptide(L)' 'MSTLTELAQQIAQLYPLQDKRVGKRYRVVGELAGMTELEEINGQPRYIQTMALKNKQFWDVAV' A
#
# COMPACT_ATOMS: atom_id res chain seq x y z
N MET A 1 -8.96 -16.70 17.72
CA MET A 1 -8.22 -15.63 17.00
C MET A 1 -8.29 -14.38 17.86
N SER A 2 -7.24 -13.58 17.94
CA SER A 2 -7.24 -12.35 18.75
C SER A 2 -7.81 -11.17 17.96
N THR A 3 -8.41 -10.19 18.63
CA THR A 3 -8.93 -8.95 18.02
C THR A 3 -7.85 -8.19 17.23
N LEU A 4 -6.59 -8.30 17.65
CA LEU A 4 -5.42 -7.75 16.94
C LEU A 4 -5.18 -8.44 15.58
N THR A 5 -5.38 -9.75 15.51
CA THR A 5 -5.22 -10.51 14.26
C THR A 5 -6.28 -10.10 13.24
N GLU A 6 -7.52 -9.92 13.69
CA GLU A 6 -8.64 -9.47 12.85
C GLU A 6 -8.44 -8.04 12.36
N LEU A 7 -8.01 -7.13 13.24
CA LEU A 7 -7.70 -5.75 12.85
C LEU A 7 -6.56 -5.69 11.82
N ALA A 8 -5.50 -6.48 12.00
CA ALA A 8 -4.40 -6.54 11.05
C ALA A 8 -4.86 -7.05 9.67
N GLN A 9 -5.76 -8.03 9.63
CA GLN A 9 -6.34 -8.53 8.38
C GLN A 9 -7.23 -7.48 7.71
N GLN A 10 -8.06 -6.76 8.47
CA GLN A 10 -8.90 -5.68 7.95
C GLN A 10 -8.04 -4.55 7.36
N ILE A 11 -6.96 -4.15 8.04
CA ILE A 11 -6.02 -3.15 7.52
C ILE A 11 -5.35 -3.66 6.24
N ALA A 12 -4.97 -4.93 6.18
CA ALA A 12 -4.37 -5.51 4.99
C ALA A 12 -5.31 -5.51 3.79
N GLN A 13 -6.62 -5.73 4.00
CA GLN A 13 -7.64 -5.67 2.95
C GLN A 13 -7.87 -4.24 2.44
N LEU A 14 -7.90 -3.25 3.35
CA LEU A 14 -8.12 -1.84 2.99
C LEU A 14 -6.90 -1.18 2.34
N TYR A 15 -5.70 -1.57 2.78
CA TYR A 15 -4.42 -1.04 2.31
C TYR A 15 -3.55 -2.21 1.85
N PRO A 16 -3.80 -2.77 0.65
CA PRO A 16 -3.18 -4.02 0.21
C PRO A 16 -1.69 -3.87 -0.13
N LEU A 17 -1.23 -2.67 -0.46
CA LEU A 17 0.14 -2.44 -0.90
C LEU A 17 1.05 -2.09 0.28
N GLN A 18 2.15 -2.80 0.46
CA GLN A 18 3.14 -2.52 1.51
C GLN A 18 4.47 -2.04 0.92
N ASP A 19 4.98 -0.90 1.40
CA ASP A 19 6.36 -0.47 1.16
C ASP A 19 7.27 -1.03 2.24
N LYS A 20 8.09 -2.02 1.87
CA LYS A 20 9.02 -2.70 2.78
C LYS A 20 10.10 -1.80 3.35
N ARG A 21 10.44 -0.70 2.68
CA ARG A 21 11.53 0.20 3.10
C ARG A 21 11.15 1.02 4.33
N VAL A 22 9.86 1.36 4.44
CA VAL A 22 9.34 2.24 5.50
C VAL A 22 8.31 1.55 6.40
N GLY A 23 7.96 0.28 6.11
CA GLY A 23 7.00 -0.48 6.90
C GLY A 23 5.57 0.05 6.83
N LYS A 24 5.23 0.81 5.79
CA LYS A 24 3.91 1.45 5.63
C LYS A 24 3.06 0.72 4.61
N ARG A 25 1.74 0.85 4.78
CA ARG A 25 0.74 0.30 3.85
C ARG A 25 -0.03 1.42 3.17
N TYR A 26 -0.43 1.13 1.94
CA TYR A 26 -1.04 2.05 1.01
C TYR A 26 -2.19 1.38 0.26
N ARG A 27 -3.11 2.19 -0.24
CA ARG A 27 -4.04 1.81 -1.30
C ARG A 27 -3.80 2.67 -2.53
N VAL A 28 -4.03 2.10 -3.71
CA VAL A 28 -3.96 2.86 -4.96
C VAL A 28 -5.25 3.66 -5.11
N VAL A 29 -5.13 4.96 -5.33
CA VAL A 29 -6.27 5.87 -5.56
C VAL A 29 -6.50 6.08 -7.06
N GLY A 30 -5.43 6.24 -7.83
CA GLY A 30 -5.52 6.46 -9.26
C GLY A 30 -4.16 6.41 -9.95
N GLU A 31 -4.19 6.35 -11.28
CA GLU A 31 -3.02 6.38 -12.13
C GLU A 31 -3.18 7.43 -13.22
N LEU A 32 -2.17 8.30 -13.37
CA LEU A 32 -2.16 9.34 -14.39
C LEU A 32 -0.73 9.57 -14.88
N ALA A 33 -0.54 9.63 -16.20
CA ALA A 33 0.73 9.97 -16.84
C ALA A 33 1.94 9.15 -16.33
N GLY A 34 1.74 7.85 -16.07
CA GLY A 34 2.80 6.96 -15.57
C GLY A 34 3.17 7.14 -14.09
N MET A 35 2.36 7.91 -13.36
CA MET A 35 2.40 8.05 -11.91
C MET A 35 1.20 7.35 -11.28
N THR A 36 1.41 6.75 -10.11
CA THR A 36 0.35 6.18 -9.28
C THR A 36 0.25 7.01 -8.00
N GLU A 37 -0.96 7.43 -7.67
CA GLU A 37 -1.31 8.01 -6.39
C GLU A 37 -1.60 6.90 -5.36
N LEU A 38 -0.90 6.95 -4.25
CA LEU A 38 -1.04 6.06 -3.12
C LEU A 38 -1.59 6.84 -1.93
N GLU A 39 -2.56 6.29 -1.20
CA GLU A 39 -3.04 6.87 0.05
C GLU A 39 -2.58 6.02 1.24
N GLU A 40 -1.99 6.67 2.24
CA GLU A 40 -1.64 6.08 3.54
C GLU A 40 -2.86 5.89 4.45
N ILE A 41 -2.72 5.08 5.50
CA ILE A 41 -3.78 4.82 6.50
C ILE A 41 -4.35 6.11 7.12
N ASN A 42 -3.54 7.16 7.22
CA ASN A 42 -3.94 8.46 7.78
C ASN A 42 -4.49 9.45 6.72
N GLY A 43 -4.68 9.02 5.47
CA GLY A 43 -5.19 9.84 4.38
C GLY A 43 -4.14 10.71 3.69
N GLN A 44 -2.84 10.56 3.98
CA GLN A 44 -1.80 11.31 3.28
C GLN A 44 -1.51 10.72 1.89
N PRO A 45 -1.56 11.53 0.82
CA PRO A 45 -1.23 11.07 -0.52
C PRO A 45 0.29 10.98 -0.73
N ARG A 46 0.71 9.99 -1.51
CA ARG A 46 2.07 9.77 -1.96
C ARG A 46 2.06 9.42 -3.44
N TYR A 47 2.84 10.13 -4.24
CA TYR A 47 2.94 9.89 -5.67
C TYR A 47 4.25 9.16 -5.98
N ILE A 48 4.15 8.11 -6.78
CA ILE A 48 5.31 7.33 -7.25
C ILE A 48 5.17 7.04 -8.74
N GLN A 49 6.28 6.70 -9.40
CA GLN A 49 6.22 6.15 -10.75
C GLN A 49 5.50 4.79 -10.70
N THR A 50 4.55 4.56 -11.60
CA THR A 50 3.80 3.29 -11.69
C THR A 50 4.73 2.09 -11.87
N MET A 51 5.83 2.26 -12.62
CA MET A 51 6.82 1.20 -12.80
C MET A 51 7.54 0.81 -11.50
N ALA A 52 7.61 1.71 -10.50
CA ALA A 52 8.23 1.38 -9.22
C ALA A 52 7.47 0.28 -8.47
N LEU A 53 6.15 0.18 -8.64
CA LEU A 53 5.30 -0.86 -8.01
C LEU A 53 5.65 -2.28 -8.48
N LYS A 54 6.29 -2.42 -9.64
CA LYS A 54 6.74 -3.72 -10.17
C LYS A 54 7.94 -4.27 -9.41
N ASN A 55 8.66 -3.42 -8.65
CA ASN A 55 9.81 -3.86 -7.89
C ASN A 55 9.40 -4.57 -6.60
N LYS A 56 9.32 -5.90 -6.69
CA LYS A 56 9.00 -6.80 -5.56
C LYS A 56 10.01 -6.77 -4.42
N GLN A 57 11.20 -6.17 -4.59
CA GLN A 57 12.13 -5.96 -3.47
C GLN A 57 11.62 -4.87 -2.52
N PHE A 58 10.83 -3.91 -3.02
CA PHE A 58 10.34 -2.77 -2.24
C PHE A 58 8.84 -2.85 -1.97
N TRP A 59 8.09 -3.52 -2.85
CA TRP A 59 6.64 -3.58 -2.77
C TRP A 59 6.14 -5.00 -2.62
N ASP A 60 5.27 -5.21 -1.64
CA ASP A 60 4.47 -6.42 -1.50
C ASP A 60 2.99 -6.08 -1.64
N VAL A 61 2.26 -6.97 -2.29
CA VAL A 61 0.80 -6.94 -2.32
C VAL A 61 0.33 -8.00 -1.33
N ALA A 62 -0.38 -7.58 -0.28
CA ALA A 62 -1.11 -8.54 0.55
C ALA A 62 -2.26 -9.11 -0.30
N VAL A 63 -2.20 -10.42 -0.52
CA VAL A 63 -3.25 -11.22 -1.14
C VAL A 63 -4.26 -11.62 -0.09
#